data_AF-A0AAV9KSF0-F1
#
_entry.id   AF-A0AAV9KSF0-F1
#
_cell.length_a   1.000
_cell.length_b   1.000
_cell.length_c   1.000
_cell.angle_alpha   90.00
_cell.angle_beta   90.00
_cell.angle_gamma   90.00
#
_symmetry.space_group_name_H-M   'P 1'
#
loop_
_entity.id
_entity.type
_entity.pdbx_description
1 polymer ?
#
loop_
_entity_poly.entity_id
_entity_poly.type
_entity_poly.pdbx_seq_one_letter_code
_entity_poly.pdbx_strand_id
1 'polypeptide(L)'
;MRKSIDFISVIEACSLVDLGFSGQKFTWTNKRGIHHRIWKRLDRALANDTWLEKMPQTTITHLPTVGSDHCPLLMEMCLKEEHHIKYFKFLNCWTDQPNFLEAVKTCWDRSIEGNCMWKFHQKLKRLSKYS
;
A
#
# COMPACT_ATOMS: atom_id res chain seq x y z
N MET A 1 40.16 4.97 2.03
CA MET A 1 38.82 5.36 2.54
C MET A 1 38.01 6.20 1.52
N ARG A 2 38.23 6.06 0.21
CA ARG A 2 37.61 6.92 -0.84
C ARG A 2 36.30 6.37 -1.45
N LYS A 3 36.12 5.04 -1.50
CA LYS A 3 35.05 4.39 -2.29
C LYS A 3 33.60 4.75 -1.91
N SER A 4 33.36 5.24 -0.69
CA SER A 4 32.00 5.60 -0.26
C SER A 4 31.62 7.04 -0.63
N ILE A 5 32.60 7.92 -0.88
CA ILE A 5 32.34 9.34 -1.19
C ILE A 5 31.73 9.45 -2.57
N ASP A 6 32.32 8.80 -3.58
CA ASP A 6 31.83 8.85 -4.96
C ASP A 6 30.38 8.36 -5.05
N PHE A 7 30.03 7.32 -4.28
CA PHE A 7 28.66 6.81 -4.22
C PHE A 7 27.69 7.83 -3.58
N ILE A 8 28.10 8.47 -2.48
CA ILE A 8 27.29 9.53 -1.85
C ILE A 8 27.11 10.71 -2.80
N SER A 9 28.18 11.13 -3.49
CA SER A 9 28.12 12.22 -4.47
C SER A 9 27.16 11.91 -5.63
N VAL A 10 27.09 10.65 -6.09
CA VAL A 10 26.09 10.25 -7.10
C VAL A 10 24.67 10.30 -6.54
N ILE A 11 24.45 9.84 -5.31
CA ILE A 11 23.14 9.92 -4.66
C ILE A 11 22.67 11.38 -4.58
N GLU A 12 23.55 12.27 -4.13
CA GLU A 12 23.27 13.71 -4.04
C GLU A 12 23.05 14.34 -5.42
N ALA A 13 23.92 14.07 -6.39
CA ALA A 13 23.83 14.61 -7.75
C ALA A 13 22.57 14.15 -8.50
N CYS A 14 22.05 12.97 -8.17
CA CYS A 14 20.80 12.44 -8.73
C CYS A 14 19.56 12.79 -7.89
N SER A 15 19.71 13.58 -6.82
CA SER A 15 18.62 13.93 -5.89
C SER A 15 17.88 12.70 -5.37
N LEU A 16 18.64 11.65 -5.05
CA LEU A 16 18.12 10.41 -4.50
C LEU A 16 18.16 10.45 -2.98
N VAL A 17 17.16 9.84 -2.35
CA VAL A 17 17.12 9.63 -0.91
C VAL A 17 16.95 8.15 -0.58
N ASP A 18 17.53 7.71 0.54
CA ASP A 18 17.29 6.38 1.09
C ASP A 18 15.87 6.33 1.64
N LEU A 19 15.05 5.40 1.14
CA LEU A 19 13.66 5.21 1.56
C LEU A 19 13.53 4.71 3.02
N GLY A 20 14.64 4.39 3.67
CA GLY A 20 14.64 3.75 4.98
C GLY A 20 14.23 2.29 4.87
N PHE A 21 14.00 1.65 6.02
CA PHE A 21 13.59 0.24 6.08
C PHE A 21 13.01 -0.13 7.45
N SER A 22 12.31 -1.26 7.50
CA SER A 22 11.92 -1.99 8.70
C SER A 22 12.57 -3.39 8.74
N GLY A 23 12.60 -4.04 9.91
CA GLY A 23 13.20 -5.36 10.08
C GLY A 23 14.69 -5.33 10.46
N GLN A 24 15.48 -6.26 9.91
CA GLN A 24 16.88 -6.45 10.31
C GLN A 24 17.76 -5.26 9.90
N LYS A 25 18.66 -4.81 10.78
CA LYS A 25 19.52 -3.63 10.51
C LYS A 25 20.53 -3.83 9.38
N PHE A 26 20.89 -5.07 9.09
CA PHE A 26 21.95 -5.42 8.17
C PHE A 26 21.39 -6.30 7.07
N THR A 27 21.86 -6.07 5.84
CA THR A 27 21.43 -6.83 4.68
C THR A 27 22.46 -7.86 4.25
N TRP A 28 23.67 -7.81 4.80
CA TRP A 28 24.75 -8.72 4.49
C TRP A 28 25.53 -9.17 5.73
N THR A 29 26.00 -10.41 5.70
CA THR A 29 26.91 -10.97 6.71
C THR A 29 27.97 -11.85 6.09
N ASN A 30 29.22 -11.76 6.54
CA ASN A 30 30.28 -12.65 6.06
C ASN A 30 30.13 -14.12 6.51
N LYS A 31 29.07 -14.46 7.27
CA LYS A 31 28.73 -15.78 7.81
C LYS A 31 29.81 -16.45 8.67
N ARG A 32 30.85 -15.72 9.09
CA ARG A 32 31.91 -16.30 9.93
C ARG A 32 31.41 -16.53 11.36
N GLY A 33 32.19 -17.29 12.12
CA GLY A 33 31.99 -17.50 13.55
C GLY A 33 31.93 -16.19 14.32
N ILE A 34 31.37 -16.23 15.53
CA ILE A 34 31.01 -15.03 16.32
C ILE A 34 32.17 -14.02 16.43
N HIS A 35 33.40 -14.49 16.65
CA HIS A 35 34.59 -13.64 16.80
C HIS A 35 35.07 -12.95 15.51
N HIS A 36 34.58 -13.37 14.34
CA HIS A 36 34.96 -12.83 13.04
C HIS A 36 33.76 -12.37 12.22
N ARG A 37 32.57 -12.33 12.82
CA ARG A 37 31.34 -12.01 12.12
C ARG A 37 31.25 -10.52 11.85
N ILE A 38 31.06 -10.17 10.58
CA ILE A 38 30.87 -8.79 10.13
C ILE A 38 29.49 -8.68 9.52
N TRP A 39 28.76 -7.65 9.95
CA TRP A 39 27.46 -7.31 9.40
C TRP A 39 27.52 -5.95 8.72
N LYS A 40 26.90 -5.82 7.55
CA LYS A 40 26.80 -4.55 6.81
C LYS A 40 25.41 -4.39 6.21
N ARG A 41 24.97 -3.15 6.06
CA ARG A 41 23.83 -2.79 5.19
C ARG A 41 24.41 -2.36 3.85
N LEU A 42 24.43 -3.28 2.90
CA LEU A 42 24.96 -3.05 1.55
C LEU A 42 23.85 -2.74 0.55
N ASP A 43 22.64 -3.22 0.82
CA ASP A 43 21.49 -3.14 -0.05
C ASP A 43 20.56 -2.02 0.45
N ARG A 44 20.16 -1.11 -0.44
CA ARG A 44 19.33 0.06 -0.14
C ARG A 44 18.39 0.32 -1.30
N ALA A 45 17.17 0.75 -0.99
CA ALA A 45 16.27 1.30 -1.99
C ALA A 45 16.34 2.83 -1.95
N LEU A 46 16.60 3.43 -3.11
CA LEU A 46 16.72 4.87 -3.27
C LEU A 46 15.58 5.38 -4.15
N ALA A 47 15.08 6.56 -3.85
CA ALA A 47 13.99 7.21 -4.60
C ALA A 47 14.30 8.68 -4.85
N ASN A 48 13.80 9.21 -5.97
CA ASN A 48 13.80 10.65 -6.24
C ASN A 48 12.47 11.28 -5.82
N ASP A 49 12.40 12.60 -5.89
CA ASP A 49 11.20 13.36 -5.47
C ASP A 49 9.94 12.94 -6.24
N THR A 50 10.05 12.69 -7.54
CA THR A 50 8.91 12.23 -8.37
C THR A 50 8.33 10.90 -7.86
N TRP A 51 9.18 9.98 -7.37
CA TRP A 51 8.72 8.74 -6.77
C TRP A 51 8.05 8.99 -5.43
N LEU A 52 8.64 9.82 -4.57
CA LEU A 52 8.08 10.14 -3.25
C LEU A 52 6.70 10.81 -3.35
N GLU A 53 6.47 11.63 -4.38
CA GLU A 53 5.18 12.24 -4.66
C GLU A 53 4.12 11.22 -5.09
N LYS A 54 4.49 10.29 -5.98
CA LYS A 54 3.56 9.30 -6.55
C LYS A 54 3.29 8.12 -5.62
N MET A 55 4.29 7.72 -4.85
CA MET A 55 4.28 6.53 -4.00
C MET A 55 4.68 6.88 -2.56
N PRO A 56 3.98 7.82 -1.89
CA PRO A 56 4.38 8.32 -0.57
C PRO A 56 4.31 7.26 0.53
N GLN A 57 3.61 6.15 0.29
CA GLN A 57 3.47 5.02 1.21
C GLN A 57 4.37 3.84 0.83
N THR A 58 5.42 4.07 0.03
CA THR A 58 6.42 3.03 -0.26
C THR A 58 7.11 2.62 1.03
N THR A 59 7.13 1.33 1.33
CA THR A 59 7.87 0.77 2.47
C THR A 59 8.91 -0.24 1.99
N ILE A 60 9.98 -0.37 2.77
CA ILE A 60 11.03 -1.38 2.56
C ILE A 60 11.13 -2.24 3.80
N THR A 61 11.10 -3.56 3.64
CA THR A 61 11.24 -4.52 4.73
C THR A 61 12.37 -5.49 4.44
N HIS A 62 13.31 -5.60 5.37
CA HIS A 62 14.39 -6.58 5.30
C HIS A 62 13.91 -7.95 5.78
N LEU A 63 13.79 -8.92 4.87
CA LEU A 63 13.23 -10.24 5.15
C LEU A 63 14.29 -11.22 5.68
N PRO A 64 13.99 -12.03 6.71
CA PRO A 64 14.91 -13.08 7.17
C PRO A 64 15.31 -14.03 6.04
N THR A 65 16.61 -14.35 5.97
CA THR A 65 17.14 -15.34 5.05
C THR A 65 17.72 -16.53 5.82
N VAL A 66 17.53 -17.73 5.30
CA VAL A 66 18.19 -18.94 5.79
C VAL A 66 18.99 -19.50 4.62
N GLY A 67 20.30 -19.24 4.60
CA GLY A 67 21.21 -19.82 3.61
C GLY A 67 21.89 -18.82 2.67
N SER A 68 21.41 -17.58 2.55
CA SER A 68 22.15 -16.51 1.84
C SER A 68 22.96 -15.66 2.82
N ASP A 69 24.09 -15.11 2.35
CA ASP A 69 24.82 -14.07 3.07
C ASP A 69 24.16 -12.70 2.90
N HIS A 70 23.20 -12.58 1.97
CA HIS A 70 22.32 -11.44 1.77
C HIS A 70 20.88 -11.69 2.24
N CYS A 71 20.28 -10.64 2.80
CA CYS A 71 18.88 -10.52 3.20
C CYS A 71 18.07 -9.89 2.05
N PRO A 72 16.97 -10.51 1.61
CA PRO A 72 16.08 -9.90 0.61
C PRO A 72 15.41 -8.63 1.11
N LEU A 73 15.21 -7.66 0.21
CA LEU A 73 14.44 -6.45 0.44
C LEU A 73 13.06 -6.61 -0.20
N LEU A 74 12.01 -6.53 0.61
CA LEU A 74 10.64 -6.43 0.13
C LEU A 74 10.29 -4.95 0.00
N MET A 75 9.95 -4.51 -1.21
CA MET A 75 9.39 -3.19 -1.48
C MET A 75 7.89 -3.31 -1.67
N GLU A 76 7.12 -2.60 -0.85
CA GLU A 76 5.67 -2.53 -0.98
C GLU A 76 5.30 -1.13 -1.45
N MET A 77 4.55 -1.07 -2.56
CA MET A 77 4.11 0.17 -3.16
C MET A 77 2.60 0.27 -3.00
N CYS A 78 2.16 1.06 -2.04
CA CYS A 78 0.76 1.44 -1.93
C CYS A 78 0.54 2.73 -2.71
N LEU A 79 -0.24 2.63 -3.79
CA LEU A 79 -0.90 3.80 -4.32
C LEU A 79 -1.75 4.36 -3.18
N LYS A 80 -1.60 5.66 -2.91
CA LYS A 80 -2.51 6.34 -2.00
C LYS A 80 -3.92 6.06 -2.54
N GLU A 81 -4.71 5.28 -1.82
CA GLU A 81 -6.13 5.17 -2.15
C GLU A 81 -6.66 6.59 -1.99
N GLU A 82 -6.86 7.28 -3.11
CA GLU A 82 -7.64 8.50 -3.08
C GLU A 82 -8.98 8.07 -2.47
N HIS A 83 -9.29 8.63 -1.29
CA HIS A 83 -10.58 8.47 -0.66
C HIS A 83 -11.60 9.20 -1.54
N HIS A 84 -11.96 8.60 -2.67
CA HIS A 84 -13.03 9.11 -3.50
C HIS A 84 -14.32 8.87 -2.73
N ILE A 85 -15.11 9.93 -2.58
CA ILE A 85 -16.50 9.79 -2.14
C ILE A 85 -17.21 8.94 -3.20
N LYS A 86 -17.47 7.67 -2.88
CA LYS A 86 -18.27 6.78 -3.72
C LYS A 86 -19.74 7.17 -3.55
N TYR A 87 -20.24 7.99 -4.48
CA TYR A 87 -21.67 8.24 -4.60
C TYR A 87 -22.40 6.96 -5.02
N PHE A 88 -23.63 6.81 -4.55
CA PHE A 88 -24.53 5.78 -5.07
C PHE A 88 -24.75 6.02 -6.56
N LYS A 89 -24.46 5.02 -7.39
CA LYS A 89 -24.69 5.00 -8.83
C LYS A 89 -25.35 3.68 -9.18
N PHE A 90 -26.26 3.72 -10.15
CA PHE A 90 -26.93 2.55 -10.68
C PHE A 90 -27.19 2.78 -12.18
N LEU A 91 -27.32 1.72 -12.96
CA LEU A 91 -27.60 1.87 -14.39
C LEU A 91 -29.07 2.26 -14.58
N ASN A 92 -29.33 3.32 -15.36
CA ASN A 92 -30.69 3.79 -15.57
C ASN A 92 -31.58 2.72 -16.23
N CYS A 93 -31.02 1.88 -17.11
CA CYS A 93 -31.77 0.77 -17.73
C CYS A 93 -32.31 -0.27 -16.74
N TRP A 94 -31.86 -0.27 -15.48
CA TRP A 94 -32.46 -1.11 -14.45
C TRP A 94 -33.87 -0.67 -14.07
N THR A 95 -34.25 0.60 -14.27
CA THR A 95 -35.64 1.03 -14.04
C THR A 95 -36.63 0.34 -14.97
N ASP A 96 -36.14 -0.16 -16.11
CA ASP A 96 -36.95 -0.82 -17.13
C ASP A 96 -37.11 -2.33 -16.86
N GLN A 97 -36.40 -2.88 -15.86
CA GLN A 97 -36.53 -4.27 -15.48
C GLN A 97 -37.84 -4.51 -14.73
N PRO A 98 -38.63 -5.54 -15.08
CA PRO A 98 -39.95 -5.79 -14.47
C PRO A 98 -39.94 -5.91 -12.94
N ASN A 99 -38.84 -6.39 -12.38
CA ASN A 99 -38.67 -6.65 -10.94
C ASN A 99 -37.93 -5.54 -10.19
N PHE A 100 -37.58 -4.42 -10.84
CA PHE A 100 -36.81 -3.35 -10.21
C PHE A 100 -37.51 -2.76 -8.99
N LEU A 101 -38.78 -2.39 -9.13
CA LEU A 101 -39.57 -1.83 -8.03
C LEU A 101 -39.75 -2.81 -6.88
N GLU A 102 -39.86 -4.11 -7.17
CA GLU A 102 -39.91 -5.15 -6.15
C GLU A 102 -38.59 -5.22 -5.38
N ALA A 103 -37.44 -5.21 -6.08
CA ALA A 103 -36.13 -5.21 -5.45
C ALA A 103 -35.91 -3.97 -4.56
N VAL A 104 -36.35 -2.79 -5.01
CA VAL A 104 -36.35 -1.57 -4.20
C VAL A 104 -37.22 -1.76 -2.95
N LYS A 105 -38.45 -2.25 -3.08
CA LYS A 105 -39.34 -2.48 -1.94
C LYS A 105 -38.73 -3.45 -0.93
N THR A 106 -38.22 -4.59 -1.37
CA THR A 106 -37.55 -5.58 -0.51
C THR A 106 -36.34 -4.99 0.23
N CYS A 107 -35.60 -4.08 -0.42
CA CYS A 107 -34.47 -3.40 0.21
C CYS A 107 -34.91 -2.36 1.26
N TRP A 108 -36.00 -1.62 0.98
CA TRP A 108 -36.49 -0.51 1.80
C TRP A 108 -37.34 -0.94 2.99
N ASP A 109 -38.05 -2.07 2.91
CA ASP A 109 -38.92 -2.56 3.98
C ASP A 109 -38.14 -3.17 5.15
N ARG A 110 -36.87 -3.53 4.93
CA ARG A 110 -35.98 -4.03 5.99
C ARG A 110 -35.62 -2.90 6.97
N SER A 111 -35.91 -3.12 8.24
CA SER A 111 -35.56 -2.20 9.33
C SER A 111 -34.05 -2.02 9.46
N ILE A 112 -33.65 -0.78 9.76
CA ILE A 112 -32.26 -0.39 10.02
C ILE A 112 -32.29 0.59 11.20
N GLU A 113 -31.46 0.33 12.20
CA GLU A 113 -31.28 1.21 13.36
C GLU A 113 -30.26 2.31 13.07
N GLY A 114 -30.42 3.45 13.74
CA GLY A 114 -29.57 4.64 13.58
C GLY A 114 -30.35 5.89 13.18
N ASN A 115 -29.65 6.98 12.86
CA ASN A 115 -30.27 8.23 12.42
C ASN A 115 -30.81 8.14 10.98
N CYS A 116 -31.62 9.12 10.57
CA CYS A 116 -32.26 9.12 9.25
C CYS A 116 -31.27 9.01 8.08
N MET A 117 -30.14 9.73 8.14
CA MET A 117 -29.12 9.68 7.09
C MET A 117 -28.43 8.32 7.01
N TRP A 118 -28.16 7.70 8.16
CA TRP A 118 -27.61 6.35 8.23
C TRP A 118 -28.57 5.32 7.66
N LYS A 119 -29.86 5.38 8.04
CA LYS A 119 -30.89 4.49 7.48
C LYS A 119 -30.99 4.64 5.96
N PHE A 120 -31.01 5.88 5.46
CA PHE A 120 -31.05 6.17 4.03
C PHE A 120 -29.82 5.63 3.29
N HIS A 121 -28.61 5.93 3.78
CA HIS A 121 -27.36 5.44 3.21
C HIS A 121 -27.31 3.91 3.13
N GLN A 122 -27.71 3.21 4.19
CA GLN A 122 -27.69 1.75 4.22
C GLN A 122 -28.70 1.12 3.26
N LYS A 123 -29.88 1.75 3.05
CA LYS A 123 -30.85 1.30 2.06
C LYS A 123 -30.30 1.45 0.63
N LEU A 124 -29.68 2.58 0.30
CA LEU A 124 -29.01 2.79 -0.99
C LEU A 124 -27.87 1.78 -1.21
N LYS A 125 -27.00 1.59 -0.21
CA LYS A 125 -25.89 0.62 -0.27
C LYS A 125 -26.37 -0.82 -0.44
N ARG A 126 -27.56 -1.16 0.07
CA ARG A 126 -28.17 -2.48 -0.14
C ARG A 126 -28.69 -2.63 -1.56
N LEU A 127 -29.32 -1.59 -2.11
CA LEU A 127 -29.79 -1.59 -3.50
C LEU A 127 -28.64 -1.75 -4.50
N SER A 128 -27.49 -1.10 -4.25
CA SER A 128 -26.31 -1.22 -5.11
C SER A 128 -25.64 -2.60 -5.09
N LYS A 129 -26.16 -3.57 -4.32
CA LYS A 129 -25.70 -4.96 -4.34
C LYS A 129 -26.59 -5.88 -5.16
N TYR A 130 -27.79 -5.41 -5.55
CA TYR A 130 -28.70 -6.17 -6.43
C TYR A 130 -28.33 -6.05 -7.91
N SER A 131 -27.15 -5.50 -8.19
CA SER A 131 -26.90 -4.67 -9.35
C SER A 131 -25.51 -4.93 -9.90
#